data_AF-I9KSV6-F1
#
_entry.id   AF-I9KSV6-F1
#
_cell.length_a   1.000
_cell.length_b   1.000
_cell.length_c   1.000
_cell.angle_alpha   90.00
_cell.angle_beta   90.00
_cell.angle_gamma   90.00
#
_symmetry.space_group_name_H-M   'P 1'
#
loop_
_entity.id
_entity.type
_entity.pdbx_description
1 polymer ?
#
loop_
_entity_poly.entity_id
_entity_poly.type
_entity_poly.pdbx_seq_one_letter_code
_entity_poly.pdbx_strand_id
1 'polypeptide(L)'
;MDEDISMANLKSIDTGVELTKESLEDLKNFISRIYLNDDLCESLNHLLESRFLFNCFMTNSYYEYHYKYDRTEMPEWLKEKMFYENRYRYQTAFVSAFKGIESFFRVNDFRKHEIEKLFNNIDYNDISFDTVYKRRFEIFSGETEEVRYGELLVHFLKLRNAVAAHHNKKPPVIITEDNICEIQNFLVELISKALTS
;
A
#
# COMPACT_ATOMS: atom_id res chain seq x y z
N MET A 1 35.44 2.38 34.45
CA MET A 1 35.55 3.79 34.03
C MET A 1 34.59 3.89 32.88
N ASP A 2 33.34 4.04 33.26
CA ASP A 2 32.18 4.00 32.39
C ASP A 2 32.11 5.34 31.67
N GLU A 3 32.35 5.33 30.37
CA GLU A 3 32.10 6.49 29.54
C GLU A 3 30.58 6.61 29.35
N ASP A 4 30.01 7.52 30.14
CA ASP A 4 28.73 8.17 29.90
C ASP A 4 28.72 8.73 28.47
N ILE A 5 28.25 7.92 27.53
CA ILE A 5 27.82 8.39 26.22
C ILE A 5 26.56 9.22 26.47
N SER A 6 26.79 10.52 26.60
CA SER A 6 25.78 11.54 26.78
C SER A 6 24.61 11.32 25.82
N MET A 7 23.41 11.38 26.37
CA MET A 7 22.13 11.27 25.69
C MET A 7 21.97 12.30 24.58
N ALA A 8 22.49 12.00 23.39
CA ALA A 8 22.25 12.78 22.19
C ALA A 8 20.93 12.32 21.55
N ASN A 9 19.86 13.10 21.76
CA ASN A 9 18.68 13.05 20.90
C ASN A 9 19.14 13.40 19.49
N LEU A 10 19.15 12.41 18.58
CA LEU A 10 19.47 12.64 17.18
C LEU A 10 18.25 13.27 16.52
N LYS A 11 18.30 14.59 16.30
CA LYS A 11 17.34 15.28 15.45
C LYS A 11 17.65 14.99 13.99
N SER A 12 16.66 14.52 13.25
CA SER A 12 16.68 14.59 11.79
C SER A 12 16.81 16.07 11.39
N ILE A 13 17.95 16.41 10.77
CA ILE A 13 18.33 17.80 10.44
C ILE A 13 17.32 18.45 9.46
N ASP A 14 16.58 17.65 8.68
CA ASP A 14 15.65 18.15 7.65
C ASP A 14 14.17 18.15 8.07
N THR A 15 13.76 17.39 9.07
CA THR A 15 12.31 17.26 9.42
C THR A 15 11.96 17.72 10.84
N GLY A 16 12.95 18.01 11.70
CA GLY A 16 12.70 18.40 13.08
C GLY A 16 12.10 17.30 13.97
N VAL A 17 11.94 16.08 13.43
CA VAL A 17 11.46 14.92 14.17
C VAL A 17 12.55 14.47 15.13
N GLU A 18 12.22 14.45 16.42
CA GLU A 18 13.08 13.88 17.45
C GLU A 18 12.99 12.34 17.36
N LEU A 19 14.07 11.71 16.92
CA LEU A 19 14.20 10.26 16.97
C LEU A 19 14.47 9.87 18.42
N THR A 20 13.50 9.24 19.06
CA THR A 20 13.66 8.71 20.42
C THR A 20 14.46 7.40 20.38
N LYS A 21 15.06 7.02 21.52
CA LYS A 21 15.72 5.70 21.66
C LYS A 21 14.76 4.56 21.35
N GLU A 22 13.49 4.72 21.70
CA GLU A 22 12.41 3.78 21.40
C GLU A 22 12.20 3.65 19.89
N SER A 23 12.09 4.76 19.16
CA SER A 23 11.97 4.74 17.69
C SER A 23 13.17 4.08 17.00
N LEU A 24 14.38 4.24 17.55
CA LEU A 24 15.58 3.58 17.02
C LEU A 24 15.59 2.08 17.29
N GLU A 25 15.14 1.63 18.47
CA GLU A 25 15.04 0.20 18.78
C GLU A 25 13.91 -0.46 17.97
N ASP A 26 12.78 0.23 17.80
CA ASP A 26 11.70 -0.20 16.91
C ASP A 26 12.18 -0.31 15.46
N LEU A 27 12.94 0.66 14.97
CA LEU A 27 13.52 0.63 13.63
C LEU A 27 14.51 -0.54 13.47
N LYS A 28 15.34 -0.82 14.48
CA LYS A 28 16.28 -1.94 14.46
C LYS A 28 15.54 -3.29 14.46
N ASN A 29 14.50 -3.41 15.27
CA ASN A 29 13.63 -4.59 15.28
C ASN A 29 12.90 -4.76 13.94
N PHE A 30 12.42 -3.67 13.36
CA PHE A 30 11.79 -3.64 12.04
C PHE A 30 12.76 -4.12 10.94
N ILE A 31 13.95 -3.51 10.87
CA ILE A 31 14.98 -3.84 9.88
C ILE A 31 15.38 -5.31 10.02
N SER A 32 15.68 -5.77 11.24
CA SER A 32 16.09 -7.16 11.45
C SER A 32 15.02 -8.17 11.03
N ARG A 33 13.73 -7.91 11.30
CA ARG A 33 12.64 -8.80 10.90
C ARG A 33 12.40 -8.80 9.38
N ILE A 34 12.49 -7.64 8.72
CA ILE A 34 12.28 -7.55 7.27
C ILE A 34 13.43 -8.16 6.49
N TYR A 35 14.68 -7.84 6.82
CA TYR A 35 15.82 -8.31 6.04
C TYR A 35 16.12 -9.81 6.21
N LEU A 36 15.53 -10.47 7.22
CA LEU A 36 15.60 -11.92 7.40
C LEU A 36 14.52 -12.67 6.60
N ASN A 37 13.59 -11.96 5.96
CA ASN A 37 12.50 -12.54 5.20
C ASN A 37 12.47 -11.91 3.80
N ASP A 38 13.02 -12.63 2.82
CA ASP A 38 13.17 -12.16 1.44
C ASP A 38 11.83 -11.70 0.84
N ASP A 39 10.74 -12.44 1.11
CA ASP A 39 9.40 -12.12 0.62
C ASP A 39 8.88 -10.80 1.20
N LEU A 40 9.07 -10.56 2.51
CA LEU A 40 8.69 -9.29 3.16
C LEU A 40 9.56 -8.12 2.68
N CYS A 41 10.85 -8.37 2.45
CA CYS A 41 11.77 -7.37 1.90
C CYS A 41 11.33 -6.96 0.49
N GLU A 42 11.04 -7.93 -0.38
CA GLU A 42 10.54 -7.67 -1.73
C GLU A 42 9.18 -6.96 -1.71
N SER A 43 8.28 -7.40 -0.82
CA SER A 43 6.97 -6.75 -0.60
C SER A 43 7.13 -5.28 -0.22
N LEU A 44 8.06 -4.97 0.70
CA LEU A 44 8.36 -3.60 1.10
C LEU A 44 8.96 -2.80 -0.06
N ASN A 45 9.89 -3.36 -0.82
CA ASN A 45 10.49 -2.67 -1.96
C ASN A 45 9.43 -2.27 -3.00
N HIS A 46 8.50 -3.18 -3.30
CA HIS A 46 7.37 -2.90 -4.20
C HIS A 46 6.40 -1.84 -3.67
N LEU A 47 6.17 -1.82 -2.35
CA LEU A 47 5.41 -0.76 -1.69
C LEU A 47 6.12 0.60 -1.82
N LEU A 48 7.42 0.64 -1.56
CA LEU A 48 8.24 1.85 -1.67
C LEU A 48 8.25 2.38 -3.11
N GLU A 49 8.39 1.51 -4.10
CA GLU A 49 8.31 1.88 -5.52
C GLU A 49 6.92 2.43 -5.88
N SER A 50 5.84 1.75 -5.44
CA SER A 50 4.47 2.24 -5.64
C SER A 50 4.28 3.63 -5.05
N ARG A 51 4.78 3.84 -3.83
CA ARG A 51 4.75 5.13 -3.14
C ARG A 51 5.62 6.16 -3.81
N PHE A 52 6.78 5.81 -4.36
CA PHE A 52 7.62 6.74 -5.10
C PHE A 52 6.90 7.24 -6.36
N LEU A 53 6.29 6.33 -7.12
CA LEU A 53 5.52 6.64 -8.32
C LEU A 53 4.29 7.52 -8.07
N PHE A 54 3.72 7.44 -6.85
CA PHE A 54 2.49 8.16 -6.47
C PHE A 54 2.75 9.42 -5.61
N ASN A 55 3.55 9.30 -4.55
CA ASN A 55 3.80 10.34 -3.54
C ASN A 55 4.83 11.38 -3.94
N CYS A 56 5.71 11.14 -4.92
CA CYS A 56 6.61 12.19 -5.40
C CYS A 56 5.88 13.39 -6.05
N PHE A 57 4.56 13.30 -6.22
CA PHE A 57 3.67 14.39 -6.63
C PHE A 57 2.65 14.81 -5.55
N MET A 58 2.48 14.00 -4.50
CA MET A 58 1.51 14.20 -3.44
C MET A 58 2.28 14.20 -2.12
N THR A 59 2.49 15.37 -1.51
CA THR A 59 3.04 15.42 -0.16
C THR A 59 2.10 14.63 0.75
N ASN A 60 2.58 13.50 1.30
CA ASN A 60 1.76 12.52 2.05
C ASN A 60 0.92 13.15 3.19
N SER A 61 1.32 14.30 3.73
CA SER A 61 0.55 15.02 4.74
C SER A 61 -0.60 15.86 4.18
N TYR A 62 -0.53 16.28 2.92
CA TYR A 62 -1.57 17.07 2.23
C TYR A 62 -2.68 16.18 1.67
N TYR A 63 -2.36 14.97 1.22
CA TYR A 63 -3.36 14.09 0.63
C TYR A 63 -4.41 13.68 1.67
N GLU A 64 -4.05 13.09 2.81
CA GLU A 64 -5.07 12.60 3.76
C GLU A 64 -5.96 13.72 4.36
N TYR A 65 -5.41 14.93 4.58
CA TYR A 65 -6.14 16.04 5.21
C TYR A 65 -6.90 16.94 4.23
N HIS A 66 -6.32 17.26 3.06
CA HIS A 66 -6.91 18.22 2.12
C HIS A 66 -7.55 17.56 0.91
N TYR A 67 -7.10 16.36 0.49
CA TYR A 67 -7.60 15.74 -0.74
C TYR A 67 -9.10 15.48 -0.73
N LYS A 68 -9.67 14.98 0.38
CA LYS A 68 -11.11 14.73 0.48
C LYS A 68 -11.91 16.03 0.27
N TYR A 69 -11.40 17.15 0.81
CA TYR A 69 -12.04 18.46 0.75
C TYR A 69 -11.82 19.13 -0.63
N ASP A 70 -10.58 19.18 -1.10
CA ASP A 70 -10.18 19.80 -2.37
C ASP A 70 -10.76 19.05 -3.58
N ARG A 71 -10.92 17.71 -3.51
CA ARG A 71 -11.55 16.92 -4.57
C ARG A 71 -13.06 17.05 -4.62
N THR A 72 -13.73 17.26 -3.48
CA THR A 72 -15.18 17.48 -3.51
C THR A 72 -15.53 18.78 -4.24
N GLU A 73 -14.65 19.78 -4.17
CA GLU A 73 -14.84 21.07 -4.84
C GLU A 73 -14.26 21.12 -6.27
N MET A 74 -13.42 20.15 -6.64
CA MET A 74 -12.79 20.10 -7.96
C MET A 74 -13.80 19.74 -9.07
N PRO A 75 -13.84 20.50 -10.18
CA PRO A 75 -14.67 20.16 -11.34
C PRO A 75 -14.30 18.81 -11.97
N GLU A 76 -15.29 18.06 -12.46
CA GLU A 76 -15.10 16.71 -13.01
C GLU A 76 -14.10 16.67 -14.17
N TRP A 77 -14.16 17.64 -15.08
CA TRP A 77 -13.23 17.73 -16.21
C TRP A 77 -11.76 17.88 -15.78
N LEU A 78 -11.52 18.51 -14.63
CA LEU A 78 -10.16 18.71 -14.11
C LEU A 78 -9.65 17.40 -13.48
N LYS A 79 -10.52 16.65 -12.79
CA LYS A 79 -10.21 15.30 -12.30
C LYS A 79 -9.87 14.36 -13.46
N GLU A 80 -10.70 14.37 -14.50
CA GLU A 80 -10.46 13.58 -15.72
C GLU A 80 -9.14 13.97 -16.40
N LYS A 81 -8.88 15.27 -16.55
CA LYS A 81 -7.61 15.76 -17.13
C LYS A 81 -6.41 15.27 -16.33
N MET A 82 -6.42 15.45 -15.00
CA MET A 82 -5.33 15.00 -14.12
C MET A 82 -5.12 13.48 -14.21
N PHE A 83 -6.21 12.72 -14.29
CA PHE A 83 -6.15 11.27 -14.51
C PHE A 83 -5.45 10.95 -15.83
N TYR A 84 -5.88 11.53 -16.97
CA TYR A 84 -5.29 11.21 -18.26
C TYR A 84 -3.81 11.61 -18.35
N GLU A 85 -3.43 12.72 -17.74
CA GLU A 85 -2.03 13.17 -17.65
C GLU A 85 -1.15 12.21 -16.84
N ASN A 86 -1.71 11.56 -15.82
CA ASN A 86 -0.97 10.67 -14.90
C ASN A 86 -1.31 9.19 -15.04
N ARG A 87 -2.11 8.80 -16.03
CA ARG A 87 -2.68 7.46 -16.18
C ARG A 87 -1.64 6.35 -16.09
N TYR A 88 -0.53 6.49 -16.83
CA TYR A 88 0.54 5.50 -16.83
C TYR A 88 1.13 5.31 -15.43
N ARG A 89 1.32 6.40 -14.69
CA ARG A 89 1.87 6.37 -13.33
C ARG A 89 0.91 5.69 -12.36
N TYR A 90 -0.38 6.02 -12.44
CA TYR A 90 -1.40 5.40 -11.60
C TYR A 90 -1.49 3.89 -11.81
N GLN A 91 -1.49 3.48 -13.08
CA GLN A 91 -1.45 2.07 -13.44
C GLN A 91 -0.17 1.38 -12.94
N THR A 92 0.99 2.01 -13.13
CA THR A 92 2.28 1.43 -12.69
C THR A 92 2.37 1.35 -11.16
N ALA A 93 1.95 2.40 -10.44
CA ALA A 93 1.93 2.43 -8.99
C ALA A 93 1.00 1.34 -8.43
N PHE A 94 -0.18 1.18 -9.00
CA PHE A 94 -1.12 0.12 -8.62
C PHE A 94 -0.53 -1.28 -8.87
N VAL A 95 0.03 -1.51 -10.06
CA VAL A 95 0.67 -2.80 -10.39
C VAL A 95 1.86 -3.10 -9.48
N SER A 96 2.67 -2.09 -9.15
CA SER A 96 3.79 -2.25 -8.20
C SER A 96 3.30 -2.65 -6.82
N ALA A 97 2.27 -1.98 -6.28
CA ALA A 97 1.70 -2.38 -4.98
C ALA A 97 1.09 -3.78 -5.04
N PHE A 98 0.42 -4.14 -6.15
CA PHE A 98 -0.11 -5.50 -6.32
C PHE A 98 1.01 -6.55 -6.35
N LYS A 99 2.14 -6.24 -6.99
CA LYS A 99 3.33 -7.11 -6.98
C LYS A 99 3.88 -7.30 -5.57
N GLY A 100 3.87 -6.25 -4.75
CA GLY A 100 4.22 -6.39 -3.33
C GLY A 100 3.30 -7.32 -2.56
N ILE A 101 2.00 -7.33 -2.88
CA ILE A 101 1.05 -8.31 -2.31
C ILE A 101 1.36 -9.73 -2.81
N GLU A 102 1.71 -9.88 -4.09
CA GLU A 102 2.09 -11.17 -4.66
C GLU A 102 3.32 -11.78 -3.95
N SER A 103 4.38 -10.98 -3.75
CA SER A 103 5.55 -11.36 -2.95
C SER A 103 5.16 -11.72 -1.52
N PHE A 104 4.29 -10.93 -0.87
CA PHE A 104 3.85 -11.20 0.51
C PHE A 104 3.25 -12.60 0.67
N PHE A 105 2.44 -13.03 -0.30
CA PHE A 105 1.81 -14.35 -0.32
C PHE A 105 2.67 -15.44 -0.99
N ARG A 106 3.94 -15.14 -1.30
CA ARG A 106 4.92 -16.06 -1.90
C ARG A 106 4.49 -16.64 -3.24
N VAL A 107 3.89 -15.81 -4.09
CA VAL A 107 3.44 -16.24 -5.42
C VAL A 107 3.81 -15.22 -6.49
N ASN A 108 3.99 -15.70 -7.71
CA ASN A 108 4.39 -14.84 -8.84
C ASN A 108 3.21 -14.24 -9.61
N ASP A 109 2.02 -14.86 -9.54
CA ASP A 109 0.82 -14.43 -10.24
C ASP A 109 -0.45 -14.90 -9.52
N PHE A 110 -1.27 -13.95 -9.07
CA PHE A 110 -2.57 -14.28 -8.46
C PHE A 110 -3.59 -14.78 -9.50
N ARG A 111 -4.21 -15.93 -9.19
CA ARG A 111 -5.39 -16.41 -9.91
C ARG A 111 -6.60 -16.39 -9.00
N LYS A 112 -7.74 -15.95 -9.54
CA LYS A 112 -8.98 -15.73 -8.77
C LYS A 112 -9.41 -16.95 -7.95
N HIS A 113 -9.28 -18.16 -8.51
CA HIS A 113 -9.70 -19.40 -7.86
C HIS A 113 -8.68 -19.94 -6.83
N GLU A 114 -7.53 -19.29 -6.71
CA GLU A 114 -6.45 -19.66 -5.78
C GLU A 114 -6.40 -18.74 -4.56
N ILE A 115 -7.15 -17.62 -4.54
CA ILE A 115 -7.04 -16.58 -3.51
C ILE A 115 -7.20 -17.14 -2.09
N GLU A 116 -8.18 -18.01 -1.85
CA GLU A 116 -8.36 -18.64 -0.53
C GLU A 116 -7.16 -19.49 -0.13
N LYS A 117 -6.53 -20.17 -1.09
CA LYS A 117 -5.36 -21.02 -0.85
C LYS A 117 -4.09 -20.22 -0.59
N LEU A 118 -4.01 -18.96 -1.00
CA LEU A 118 -2.84 -18.11 -0.78
C LEU A 118 -2.53 -17.94 0.70
N PHE A 119 -3.56 -17.91 1.55
CA PHE A 119 -3.40 -17.78 3.00
C PHE A 119 -2.69 -18.97 3.64
N ASN A 120 -2.59 -20.12 2.95
CA ASN A 120 -1.80 -21.27 3.42
C ASN A 120 -0.30 -21.13 3.14
N ASN A 121 0.13 -20.12 2.35
CA ASN A 121 1.53 -19.92 2.00
C ASN A 121 2.29 -19.10 3.06
N ILE A 122 1.56 -18.51 4.00
CA ILE A 122 2.08 -17.61 5.03
C ILE A 122 1.77 -18.19 6.41
N ASP A 123 2.62 -17.90 7.39
CA ASP A 123 2.50 -18.42 8.76
C ASP A 123 2.05 -17.34 9.76
N TYR A 124 1.34 -16.32 9.28
CA TYR A 124 0.88 -15.18 10.09
C TYR A 124 -0.54 -15.41 10.61
N ASN A 125 -0.68 -15.78 11.89
CA ASN A 125 -1.96 -16.19 12.50
C ASN A 125 -3.08 -15.14 12.41
N ASP A 126 -2.74 -13.85 12.34
CA ASP A 126 -3.71 -12.75 12.27
C ASP A 126 -4.19 -12.42 10.85
N ILE A 127 -3.73 -13.19 9.85
CA ILE A 127 -4.02 -12.99 8.42
C ILE A 127 -4.69 -14.24 7.87
N SER A 128 -5.97 -14.13 7.56
CA SER A 128 -6.79 -15.18 6.97
C SER A 128 -7.69 -14.60 5.88
N PHE A 129 -8.32 -15.46 5.08
CA PHE A 129 -9.26 -15.03 4.05
C PHE A 129 -10.38 -14.15 4.62
N ASP A 130 -10.85 -14.50 5.82
CA ASP A 130 -11.95 -13.85 6.54
C ASP A 130 -11.52 -12.67 7.41
N THR A 131 -10.22 -12.35 7.47
CA THR A 131 -9.74 -11.17 8.19
C THR A 131 -10.40 -9.93 7.61
N VAL A 132 -10.97 -9.10 8.48
CA VAL A 132 -11.69 -7.90 8.09
C VAL A 132 -10.70 -6.76 7.91
N TYR A 133 -10.74 -6.13 6.74
CA TYR A 133 -10.07 -4.89 6.42
C TYR A 133 -11.05 -3.74 6.53
N LYS A 134 -10.62 -2.66 7.18
CA LYS A 134 -11.36 -1.40 7.20
C LYS A 134 -10.86 -0.51 6.07
N ARG A 135 -11.73 -0.26 5.11
CA ARG A 135 -11.44 0.56 3.95
C ARG A 135 -11.25 2.03 4.33
N ARG A 136 -10.32 2.71 3.66
CA ARG A 136 -9.91 4.07 4.03
C ARG A 136 -10.26 5.13 2.98
N PHE A 137 -10.25 4.78 1.70
CA PHE A 137 -10.34 5.74 0.60
C PHE A 137 -11.58 5.57 -0.29
N GLU A 138 -12.62 4.87 0.17
CA GLU A 138 -13.89 4.66 -0.56
C GLU A 138 -14.85 5.85 -0.58
N ILE A 139 -14.33 7.04 -0.81
CA ILE A 139 -15.11 8.28 -0.74
C ILE A 139 -16.14 8.38 -1.89
N PHE A 140 -15.99 7.59 -2.97
CA PHE A 140 -16.82 7.66 -4.17
C PHE A 140 -17.52 6.35 -4.62
N SER A 141 -17.28 5.21 -3.97
CA SER A 141 -17.80 3.91 -4.45
C SER A 141 -19.13 3.49 -3.83
N GLY A 142 -19.54 4.08 -2.69
CA GLY A 142 -20.75 3.66 -1.97
C GLY A 142 -20.70 2.20 -1.49
N GLU A 143 -19.51 1.61 -1.44
CA GLU A 143 -19.27 0.25 -0.98
C GLU A 143 -19.16 0.19 0.56
N THR A 144 -19.10 -1.02 1.11
CA THR A 144 -19.08 -1.24 2.57
C THR A 144 -17.72 -0.88 3.15
N GLU A 145 -17.73 -0.13 4.27
CA GLU A 145 -16.52 0.30 4.99
C GLU A 145 -15.66 -0.86 5.49
N GLU A 146 -16.26 -2.04 5.68
CA GLU A 146 -15.58 -3.28 6.04
C GLU A 146 -15.68 -4.29 4.88
N VAL A 147 -14.57 -4.97 4.62
CA VAL A 147 -14.44 -5.98 3.56
C VAL A 147 -13.50 -7.08 4.01
N ARG A 148 -13.73 -8.33 3.60
CA ARG A 148 -12.78 -9.40 3.91
C ARG A 148 -11.54 -9.29 3.03
N TYR A 149 -10.38 -9.70 3.54
CA TYR A 149 -9.12 -9.70 2.81
C TYR A 149 -9.26 -10.43 1.47
N GLY A 150 -9.90 -11.61 1.48
CA GLY A 150 -10.14 -12.38 0.26
C GLY A 150 -10.96 -11.63 -0.80
N GLU A 151 -12.02 -10.93 -0.37
CA GLU A 151 -12.89 -10.14 -1.25
C GLU A 151 -12.15 -8.93 -1.83
N LEU A 152 -11.34 -8.28 -0.99
CA LEU A 152 -10.50 -7.15 -1.39
C LEU A 152 -9.42 -7.57 -2.41
N LEU A 153 -8.77 -8.72 -2.18
CA LEU A 153 -7.82 -9.30 -3.14
C LEU A 153 -8.49 -9.64 -4.48
N VAL A 154 -9.72 -10.17 -4.46
CA VAL A 154 -10.50 -10.39 -5.69
C VAL A 154 -10.77 -9.06 -6.40
N HIS A 155 -11.09 -8.00 -5.67
CA HIS A 155 -11.32 -6.67 -6.24
C HIS A 155 -10.04 -6.13 -6.90
N PHE A 156 -8.91 -6.12 -6.19
CA PHE A 156 -7.64 -5.66 -6.75
C PHE A 156 -7.19 -6.48 -7.95
N LEU A 157 -7.40 -7.80 -7.94
CA LEU A 157 -7.07 -8.67 -9.07
C LEU A 157 -7.87 -8.29 -10.33
N LYS A 158 -9.17 -7.93 -10.18
CA LYS A 158 -9.98 -7.44 -11.30
C LYS A 158 -9.39 -6.15 -11.88
N LEU A 159 -9.00 -5.21 -11.03
CA LEU A 159 -8.39 -3.94 -11.44
C LEU A 159 -7.06 -4.18 -12.17
N ARG A 160 -6.15 -4.99 -11.61
CA ARG A 160 -4.88 -5.39 -12.24
C ARG A 160 -5.09 -5.98 -13.63
N ASN A 161 -6.01 -6.95 -13.74
CA ASN A 161 -6.28 -7.61 -15.02
C ASN A 161 -6.91 -6.66 -16.04
N ALA A 162 -7.70 -5.68 -15.60
CA ALA A 162 -8.26 -4.68 -16.49
C ALA A 162 -7.20 -3.70 -17.02
N VAL A 163 -6.18 -3.38 -16.22
CA VAL A 163 -5.00 -2.61 -16.66
C VAL A 163 -4.18 -3.38 -17.69
N ALA A 164 -3.96 -4.68 -17.46
CA ALA A 164 -3.16 -5.54 -18.36
C ALA A 164 -3.89 -5.95 -19.65
N ALA A 165 -5.23 -5.87 -19.68
CA ALA A 165 -6.03 -6.23 -20.84
C ALA A 165 -6.00 -5.14 -21.92
N HIS A 166 -4.87 -5.05 -22.64
CA HIS A 166 -4.66 -4.13 -23.76
C HIS A 166 -5.65 -4.30 -24.94
N HIS A 167 -6.56 -5.30 -24.92
CA HIS A 167 -7.44 -5.68 -26.04
C HIS A 167 -8.95 -5.77 -25.69
N ASN A 168 -9.38 -5.20 -24.56
CA ASN A 168 -10.81 -5.25 -24.18
C ASN A 168 -11.68 -4.27 -25.01
N LYS A 169 -12.82 -4.76 -25.51
CA LYS A 169 -13.85 -3.95 -26.22
C LYS A 169 -14.64 -2.99 -25.31
N LYS A 170 -14.41 -3.06 -23.99
CA LYS A 170 -15.04 -2.19 -22.97
C LYS A 170 -14.14 -0.98 -22.71
N PRO A 171 -14.70 0.16 -22.25
CA PRO A 171 -13.88 1.30 -21.87
C PRO A 171 -12.79 0.87 -20.87
N PRO A 172 -11.58 1.45 -20.97
CA PRO A 172 -10.48 1.09 -20.09
C PRO A 172 -10.90 1.33 -18.64
N VAL A 173 -10.65 0.35 -17.77
CA VAL A 173 -10.83 0.56 -16.34
C VAL A 173 -9.81 1.60 -15.89
N ILE A 174 -10.33 2.66 -15.30
CA ILE A 174 -9.57 3.80 -14.79
C ILE A 174 -9.12 3.43 -13.38
N ILE A 175 -7.80 3.37 -13.17
CA ILE A 175 -7.22 3.27 -11.83
C ILE A 175 -7.23 4.68 -11.25
N THR A 176 -8.00 4.87 -10.19
CA THR A 176 -8.05 6.14 -9.46
C THR A 176 -6.96 6.20 -8.41
N GLU A 177 -6.71 7.40 -7.90
CA GLU A 177 -5.82 7.61 -6.76
C GLU A 177 -6.31 6.88 -5.51
N ASP A 178 -7.61 6.81 -5.28
CA ASP A 178 -8.19 6.04 -4.18
C ASP A 178 -7.83 4.56 -4.30
N ASN A 179 -7.87 3.99 -5.50
CA ASN A 179 -7.46 2.60 -5.69
C ASN A 179 -5.99 2.38 -5.32
N ILE A 180 -5.12 3.37 -5.61
CA ILE A 180 -3.69 3.33 -5.28
C ILE A 180 -3.48 3.46 -3.77
N CYS A 181 -4.13 4.43 -3.13
CA CYS A 181 -4.06 4.60 -1.69
C CYS A 181 -4.57 3.35 -0.96
N GLU A 182 -5.68 2.78 -1.42
CA GLU A 182 -6.27 1.61 -0.79
C GLU A 182 -5.35 0.39 -0.89
N ILE A 183 -4.80 0.09 -2.08
CA ILE A 183 -3.89 -1.06 -2.23
C ILE A 183 -2.57 -0.85 -1.47
N GLN A 184 -2.05 0.38 -1.42
CA GLN A 184 -0.85 0.71 -0.63
C GLN A 184 -1.11 0.54 0.86
N ASN A 185 -2.25 0.99 1.37
CA ASN A 185 -2.60 0.85 2.78
C ASN A 185 -2.88 -0.60 3.16
N PHE A 186 -3.52 -1.36 2.28
CA PHE A 186 -3.69 -2.79 2.49
C PHE A 186 -2.34 -3.52 2.55
N LEU A 187 -1.41 -3.21 1.65
CA LEU A 187 -0.05 -3.80 1.69
C LEU A 187 0.72 -3.40 2.95
N VAL A 188 0.58 -2.14 3.41
CA VAL A 188 1.13 -1.71 4.71
C VAL A 188 0.55 -2.55 5.84
N GLU A 189 -0.77 -2.76 5.86
CA GLU A 189 -1.42 -3.54 6.90
C GLU A 189 -0.92 -4.99 6.94
N LEU A 190 -0.76 -5.62 5.78
CA LEU A 190 -0.18 -6.96 5.66
C LEU A 190 1.23 -7.02 6.24
N ILE A 191 2.11 -6.10 5.82
CA ILE A 191 3.50 -6.03 6.31
C ILE A 191 3.52 -5.76 7.82
N SER A 192 2.73 -4.81 8.31
CA SER A 192 2.65 -4.48 9.74
C SER A 192 2.19 -5.67 10.57
N LYS A 193 1.14 -6.39 10.15
CA LYS A 193 0.65 -7.59 10.85
C LYS A 193 1.68 -8.72 10.84
N ALA A 194 2.39 -8.91 9.74
CA ALA A 194 3.47 -9.90 9.65
C ALA A 194 4.64 -9.58 10.60
N LEU A 195 4.90 -8.30 10.85
CA LEU A 195 5.96 -7.86 11.76
C LEU A 195 5.56 -7.93 13.23
N THR A 196 4.26 -7.95 13.55
CA THR A 196 3.76 -8.08 14.93
C THR A 196 3.36 -9.50 15.31
N SER A 197 3.17 -10.38 14.33
CA SER A 197 2.97 -11.83 14.53
C SER A 197 4.22 -12.51 15.09
#